data_AF-A0A523THW2-F1
#
_entry.id   AF-A0A523THW2-F1
#
_cell.length_a   1.000
_cell.length_b   1.000
_cell.length_c   1.000
_cell.angle_alpha   90.00
_cell.angle_beta   90.00
_cell.angle_gamma   90.00
#
_symmetry.space_group_name_H-M   'P 1'
#
loop_
_entity.id
_entity.type
_entity.pdbx_description
1 polymer ?
#
loop_
_entity_poly.entity_id
_entity_poly.type
_entity_poly.pdbx_seq_one_letter_code
_entity_poly.pdbx_strand_id
1 'polypeptide(L)'
;MNGKIPVLLMLPPKGSSEAEAWVAAGRLAAACDLAERVKANPLAGPCFLLAHEDADRLALQEMGFDQIQSSVKPFHFGDVLAELISEYHLDRLAYFGGASAPLMGEKDLQQVFEQILQQKTPTAIVNNLYSSDWAVFNHTRVIDEIKSRLPSDNPLGWVMQQEAQFDVRALPPSASSRLDIDTPADLLLLHGHPGIGRHCRDFLSQIDQPLLDGISNLRRVLQTPARTLSIIGRASSAVWKELEERTKIWVRIYVEERGMVASQRLARGEVQSLIADMVGELQPSGFLARLGQMSDAVIWDTRVWMGSRGTWPSAADRFAADLGWTKQISDEALRNLTIAIMESPIPVVAGGHGVVAGGLLALLETL
;
A
#
# COMPACT_ATOMS: atom_id res chain seq x y z
N MET A 1 26.36 -4.34 -21.25
CA MET A 1 25.28 -3.55 -20.64
C MET A 1 25.80 -2.81 -19.39
N ASN A 2 26.95 -2.15 -19.45
CA ASN A 2 27.59 -1.61 -18.25
C ASN A 2 26.93 -0.28 -17.85
N GLY A 3 26.13 -0.30 -16.78
CA GLY A 3 25.67 0.89 -16.07
C GLY A 3 24.16 1.03 -15.88
N LYS A 4 23.32 0.16 -16.46
CA LYS A 4 21.85 0.24 -16.30
C LYS A 4 21.32 -0.81 -15.33
N ILE A 5 20.15 -0.56 -14.73
CA ILE A 5 19.46 -1.45 -13.81
C ILE A 5 18.24 -2.06 -14.52
N PRO A 6 18.23 -3.38 -14.79
CA PRO A 6 17.05 -4.09 -15.23
C PRO A 6 15.90 -3.91 -14.23
N VAL A 7 14.68 -3.72 -14.73
CA VAL A 7 13.49 -3.47 -13.91
C VAL A 7 12.51 -4.62 -14.08
N LEU A 8 11.95 -5.11 -12.98
CA LEU A 8 10.87 -6.09 -12.94
C LEU A 8 9.65 -5.47 -12.27
N LEU A 9 8.53 -5.47 -12.97
CA LEU A 9 7.23 -5.07 -12.44
C LEU A 9 6.35 -6.31 -12.29
N MET A 10 5.75 -6.48 -11.11
CA MET A 10 4.81 -7.57 -10.85
C MET A 10 3.41 -7.06 -10.49
N LEU A 11 2.37 -7.56 -11.15
CA LEU A 11 0.98 -7.28 -10.78
C LEU A 11 0.26 -8.54 -10.30
N PRO A 12 -0.41 -8.49 -9.13
CA PRO A 12 -1.15 -9.62 -8.60
C PRO A 12 -2.47 -9.86 -9.37
N PRO A 13 -3.13 -11.00 -9.15
CA PRO A 13 -4.49 -11.24 -9.67
C PRO A 13 -5.49 -10.18 -9.19
N LYS A 14 -6.50 -9.90 -10.02
CA LYS A 14 -7.49 -8.84 -9.71
C LYS A 14 -8.51 -9.21 -8.64
N GLY A 15 -8.66 -10.49 -8.29
CA GLY A 15 -9.77 -10.99 -7.48
C GLY A 15 -11.02 -11.32 -8.31
N SER A 16 -12.15 -11.52 -7.65
CA SER A 16 -13.38 -12.04 -8.29
C SER A 16 -14.58 -11.11 -8.17
N SER A 17 -14.57 -10.17 -7.22
CA SER A 17 -15.64 -9.20 -7.03
C SER A 17 -15.40 -7.90 -7.78
N GLU A 18 -16.46 -7.10 -7.92
CA GLU A 18 -16.39 -5.76 -8.51
C GLU A 18 -15.46 -4.83 -7.71
N ALA A 19 -15.52 -4.89 -6.37
CA ALA A 19 -14.66 -4.07 -5.52
C ALA A 19 -13.16 -4.44 -5.66
N GLU A 20 -12.84 -5.73 -5.79
CA GLU A 20 -11.47 -6.17 -6.08
C GLU A 20 -11.02 -5.73 -7.48
N ALA A 21 -11.89 -5.84 -8.49
CA ALA A 21 -11.60 -5.36 -9.84
C ALA A 21 -11.38 -3.84 -9.88
N TRP A 22 -12.11 -3.06 -9.07
CA TRP A 22 -11.92 -1.62 -8.94
C TRP A 22 -10.53 -1.27 -8.39
N VAL A 23 -10.08 -1.97 -7.34
CA VAL A 23 -8.72 -1.81 -6.80
C VAL A 23 -7.68 -2.22 -7.83
N ALA A 24 -7.88 -3.34 -8.54
CA ALA A 24 -6.96 -3.81 -9.57
C ALA A 24 -6.79 -2.78 -10.70
N ALA A 25 -7.87 -2.13 -11.13
CA ALA A 25 -7.81 -1.05 -12.12
C ALA A 25 -6.97 0.14 -11.62
N GLY A 26 -7.12 0.53 -10.34
CA GLY A 26 -6.29 1.56 -9.73
C GLY A 26 -4.81 1.16 -9.60
N ARG A 27 -4.53 -0.12 -9.30
CA ARG A 27 -3.16 -0.67 -9.31
C ARG A 27 -2.54 -0.65 -10.69
N LEU A 28 -3.28 -1.01 -11.73
CA LEU A 28 -2.81 -0.91 -13.11
C LEU A 28 -2.51 0.54 -13.47
N ALA A 29 -3.37 1.48 -13.09
CA ALA A 29 -3.11 2.91 -13.32
C ALA A 29 -1.80 3.38 -12.65
N ALA A 30 -1.56 2.99 -11.41
CA ALA A 30 -0.30 3.27 -10.71
C ALA A 30 0.91 2.59 -11.36
N ALA A 31 0.76 1.35 -11.81
CA ALA A 31 1.79 0.60 -12.51
C ALA A 31 2.17 1.28 -13.83
N CYS A 32 1.19 1.77 -14.60
CA CYS A 32 1.43 2.54 -15.82
C CYS A 32 2.18 3.84 -15.52
N ASP A 33 1.78 4.60 -14.51
CA ASP A 33 2.49 5.82 -14.12
C ASP A 33 3.96 5.54 -13.72
N LEU A 34 4.21 4.46 -12.97
CA LEU A 34 5.57 4.03 -12.63
C LEU A 34 6.34 3.58 -13.88
N ALA A 35 5.71 2.83 -14.78
CA ALA A 35 6.29 2.38 -16.03
C ALA A 35 6.78 3.56 -16.88
N GLU A 36 6.00 4.65 -16.99
CA GLU A 36 6.43 5.86 -17.71
C GLU A 36 7.71 6.44 -17.12
N ARG A 37 7.76 6.59 -15.79
CA ARG A 37 8.93 7.13 -15.08
C ARG A 37 10.15 6.23 -15.24
N VAL A 38 9.97 4.91 -15.18
CA VAL A 38 11.02 3.92 -15.42
C VAL A 38 11.56 4.04 -16.85
N LYS A 39 10.69 4.10 -17.86
CA LYS A 39 11.11 4.19 -19.27
C LYS A 39 11.78 5.52 -19.60
N ALA A 40 11.39 6.60 -18.92
CA ALA A 40 12.05 7.90 -19.03
C ALA A 40 13.42 7.94 -18.35
N ASN A 41 13.70 7.01 -17.42
CA ASN A 41 14.95 7.00 -16.66
C ASN A 41 16.12 6.44 -17.51
N PRO A 42 17.21 7.21 -17.74
CA PRO A 42 18.32 6.76 -18.57
C PRO A 42 19.12 5.60 -17.96
N LEU A 43 19.04 5.42 -16.64
CA LEU A 43 19.68 4.33 -15.91
C LEU A 43 18.82 3.05 -15.90
N ALA A 44 17.56 3.09 -16.33
CA ALA A 44 16.77 1.89 -16.51
C ALA A 44 17.31 1.03 -17.67
N GLY A 45 17.35 -0.27 -17.43
CA GLY A 45 17.76 -1.31 -18.37
C GLY A 45 16.56 -1.99 -19.05
N PRO A 46 16.69 -3.26 -19.45
CA PRO A 46 15.56 -4.08 -19.86
C PRO A 46 14.45 -4.05 -18.79
N CYS A 47 13.20 -3.98 -19.24
CA CYS A 47 12.02 -3.87 -18.38
C CYS A 47 11.19 -5.13 -18.55
N PHE A 48 11.01 -5.89 -17.47
CA PHE A 48 10.31 -7.17 -17.44
C PHE A 48 8.97 -7.02 -16.72
N LEU A 49 7.98 -7.81 -17.15
CA LEU A 49 6.63 -7.80 -16.60
C LEU A 49 6.15 -9.21 -16.29
N LEU A 50 5.70 -9.41 -15.05
CA LEU A 50 4.92 -10.56 -14.66
C LEU A 50 3.56 -10.10 -14.12
N ALA A 51 2.48 -10.32 -14.88
CA ALA A 51 1.14 -9.94 -14.47
C ALA A 51 0.13 -11.06 -14.76
N HIS A 52 -0.82 -11.23 -13.84
CA HIS A 52 -1.81 -12.30 -13.93
C HIS A 52 -2.90 -12.02 -14.96
N GLU A 53 -3.39 -10.78 -15.03
CA GLU A 53 -4.48 -10.39 -15.93
C GLU A 53 -3.96 -10.07 -17.33
N ASP A 54 -4.70 -10.48 -18.36
CA ASP A 54 -4.38 -10.20 -19.77
C ASP A 54 -4.35 -8.69 -20.04
N ALA A 55 -5.28 -7.93 -19.45
CA ALA A 55 -5.37 -6.49 -19.62
C ALA A 55 -4.12 -5.77 -19.08
N ASP A 56 -3.63 -6.17 -17.91
CA ASP A 56 -2.41 -5.62 -17.31
C ASP A 56 -1.20 -5.88 -18.20
N ARG A 57 -1.11 -7.09 -18.76
CA ARG A 57 -0.02 -7.47 -19.67
C ARG A 57 -0.04 -6.64 -20.94
N LEU A 58 -1.19 -6.53 -21.59
CA LEU A 58 -1.33 -5.76 -22.83
C LEU A 58 -0.95 -4.29 -22.61
N ALA A 59 -1.49 -3.65 -21.57
CA ALA A 59 -1.23 -2.24 -21.28
C ALA A 59 0.27 -1.96 -21.06
N LEU A 60 0.95 -2.78 -20.26
CA LEU A 60 2.37 -2.56 -19.94
C LEU A 60 3.31 -3.02 -21.06
N GLN A 61 2.91 -3.99 -21.88
CA GLN A 61 3.63 -4.37 -23.10
C GLN A 61 3.66 -3.22 -24.12
N GLU A 62 2.54 -2.51 -24.31
CA GLU A 62 2.48 -1.31 -25.17
C GLU A 62 3.43 -0.20 -24.70
N MET A 63 3.77 -0.19 -23.40
CA MET A 63 4.73 0.73 -22.78
C MET A 63 6.18 0.21 -22.85
N GLY A 64 6.42 -0.93 -23.51
CA GLY A 64 7.74 -1.49 -23.73
C GLY A 64 8.30 -2.24 -22.52
N PHE A 65 7.44 -2.93 -21.76
CA PHE A 65 7.83 -3.98 -20.82
C PHE A 65 7.67 -5.36 -21.48
N ASP A 66 8.72 -6.17 -21.42
CA ASP A 66 8.73 -7.52 -21.95
C ASP A 66 8.03 -8.48 -20.97
N GLN A 67 6.96 -9.12 -21.44
CA GLN A 67 6.29 -10.13 -20.64
C GLN A 67 7.20 -11.33 -20.43
N ILE A 68 7.36 -11.73 -19.17
CA ILE A 68 7.99 -12.99 -18.79
C ILE A 68 6.92 -14.02 -18.43
N GLN A 69 7.27 -15.29 -18.59
CA GLN A 69 6.50 -16.39 -18.03
C GLN A 69 7.28 -16.96 -16.86
N SER A 70 6.58 -17.45 -15.84
CA SER A 70 7.22 -18.22 -14.78
C SER A 70 6.72 -19.66 -14.79
N SER A 71 7.66 -20.59 -14.70
CA SER A 71 7.38 -22.01 -14.54
C SER A 71 7.00 -22.39 -13.10
N VAL A 72 7.27 -21.51 -12.13
CA VAL A 72 7.08 -21.72 -10.70
C VAL A 72 5.61 -21.86 -10.33
N LYS A 73 5.22 -23.07 -9.88
CA LYS A 73 3.86 -23.39 -9.42
C LYS A 73 3.90 -24.31 -8.19
N PRO A 74 3.23 -23.97 -7.07
CA PRO A 74 2.52 -22.71 -6.81
C PRO A 74 3.47 -21.50 -6.81
N PHE A 75 2.93 -20.29 -6.98
CA PHE A 75 3.74 -19.06 -6.99
C PHE A 75 4.58 -18.95 -5.72
N HIS A 76 5.87 -18.66 -5.89
CA HIS A 76 6.81 -18.38 -4.80
C HIS A 76 7.77 -17.26 -5.25
N PHE A 77 7.70 -16.10 -4.60
CA PHE A 77 8.37 -14.89 -5.08
C PHE A 77 9.87 -15.07 -5.30
N GLY A 78 10.58 -15.65 -4.33
CA GLY A 78 12.02 -15.90 -4.43
C GLY A 78 12.41 -16.83 -5.58
N ASP A 79 11.59 -17.84 -5.88
CA ASP A 79 11.88 -18.78 -6.97
C ASP A 79 11.64 -18.11 -8.33
N VAL A 80 10.60 -17.28 -8.44
CA VAL A 80 10.33 -16.47 -9.64
C VAL A 80 11.47 -15.49 -9.90
N LEU A 81 11.97 -14.81 -8.86
CA LEU A 81 13.13 -13.92 -8.99
C LEU A 81 14.38 -14.70 -9.44
N ALA A 82 14.63 -15.86 -8.84
CA ALA A 82 15.77 -16.70 -9.20
C ALA A 82 15.70 -17.19 -10.66
N GLU A 83 14.51 -17.61 -11.12
CA GLU A 83 14.27 -18.01 -12.51
C GLU A 83 14.62 -16.87 -13.49
N LEU A 84 14.08 -15.66 -13.25
CA LEU A 84 14.38 -14.47 -14.06
C LEU A 84 15.87 -14.11 -14.04
N ILE A 85 16.49 -14.07 -12.85
CA ILE A 85 17.91 -13.72 -12.69
C ILE A 85 18.80 -14.68 -13.46
N SER A 86 18.50 -15.98 -13.39
CA SER A 86 19.23 -17.02 -14.11
C SER A 86 19.03 -16.92 -15.62
N GLU A 87 17.79 -16.79 -16.08
CA GLU A 87 17.44 -16.76 -17.51
C GLU A 87 18.09 -15.57 -18.23
N TYR A 88 18.05 -14.39 -17.62
CA TYR A 88 18.55 -13.15 -18.24
C TYR A 88 19.96 -12.74 -17.76
N HIS A 89 20.61 -13.58 -16.95
CA HIS A 89 21.95 -13.34 -16.39
C HIS A 89 22.09 -11.95 -15.75
N LEU A 90 21.10 -11.58 -14.92
CA LEU A 90 21.06 -10.28 -14.28
C LEU A 90 22.05 -10.26 -13.12
N ASP A 91 22.89 -9.22 -12.99
CA ASP A 91 23.76 -9.00 -11.82
C ASP A 91 23.17 -7.99 -10.81
N ARG A 92 22.12 -7.25 -11.23
CA ARG A 92 21.40 -6.24 -10.45
C ARG A 92 19.95 -6.21 -10.91
N LEU A 93 19.05 -5.76 -10.04
CA LEU A 93 17.62 -5.73 -10.31
C LEU A 93 16.94 -4.61 -9.53
N ALA A 94 15.99 -3.94 -10.16
CA ALA A 94 14.96 -3.17 -9.50
C ALA A 94 13.64 -3.94 -9.59
N TYR A 95 13.13 -4.43 -8.47
CA TYR A 95 11.81 -5.03 -8.37
C TYR A 95 10.82 -4.01 -7.82
N PHE A 96 9.64 -3.92 -8.44
CA PHE A 96 8.50 -3.19 -7.93
C PHE A 96 7.23 -4.05 -8.00
N GLY A 97 6.46 -4.10 -6.91
CA GLY A 97 5.05 -4.43 -7.02
C GLY A 97 4.32 -3.31 -7.77
N GLY A 98 3.39 -3.63 -8.67
CA GLY A 98 2.70 -2.65 -9.53
C GLY A 98 1.90 -1.57 -8.78
N ALA A 99 1.69 -1.76 -7.48
CA ALA A 99 0.97 -0.86 -6.59
C ALA A 99 1.87 -0.10 -5.59
N SER A 100 3.17 -0.45 -5.53
CA SER A 100 4.04 -0.21 -4.36
C SER A 100 4.79 1.13 -4.32
N ALA A 101 4.80 1.88 -5.44
CA ALA A 101 5.53 3.14 -5.58
C ALA A 101 4.78 4.20 -6.42
N PRO A 102 3.46 4.41 -6.21
CA PRO A 102 2.64 5.27 -7.05
C PRO A 102 3.11 6.73 -7.07
N LEU A 103 3.77 7.17 -5.99
CA LEU A 103 4.26 8.53 -5.80
C LEU A 103 5.78 8.67 -5.93
N MET A 104 6.51 7.60 -6.27
CA MET A 104 7.95 7.70 -6.50
C MET A 104 8.22 8.52 -7.77
N GLY A 105 8.79 9.70 -7.60
CA GLY A 105 9.09 10.61 -8.70
C GLY A 105 10.32 10.21 -9.52
N GLU A 106 10.50 10.84 -10.68
CA GLU A 106 11.68 10.59 -11.55
C GLU A 106 13.01 10.84 -10.83
N LYS A 107 13.08 11.89 -10.01
CA LYS A 107 14.28 12.24 -9.22
C LYS A 107 14.57 11.20 -8.16
N ASP A 108 13.54 10.72 -7.46
CA ASP A 108 13.68 9.69 -6.42
C ASP A 108 14.19 8.39 -7.06
N LEU A 109 13.58 7.96 -8.17
CA LEU A 109 13.98 6.77 -8.91
C LEU A 109 15.42 6.88 -9.43
N GLN A 110 15.77 8.02 -10.03
CA GLN A 110 17.13 8.31 -10.49
C GLN A 110 18.13 8.22 -9.35
N GLN A 111 17.83 8.84 -8.20
CA GLN A 111 18.71 8.83 -7.04
C GLN A 111 18.92 7.42 -6.48
N VAL A 112 17.86 6.61 -6.38
CA VAL A 112 17.95 5.20 -5.96
C VAL A 112 18.83 4.40 -6.91
N PHE A 113 18.64 4.57 -8.22
CA PHE A 113 19.44 3.86 -9.23
C PHE A 113 20.91 4.28 -9.18
N GLU A 114 21.20 5.58 -9.10
CA GLU A 114 22.57 6.09 -8.97
C GLU A 114 23.27 5.54 -7.73
N GLN A 115 22.59 5.53 -6.58
CA GLN A 115 23.16 5.03 -5.33
C GLN A 115 23.57 3.56 -5.45
N ILE A 116 22.71 2.71 -6.03
CA ILE A 116 23.00 1.28 -6.22
C ILE A 116 24.13 1.06 -7.22
N LEU A 117 24.17 1.82 -8.31
CA LEU A 117 25.24 1.72 -9.31
C LEU A 117 26.61 2.13 -8.78
N GLN A 118 26.66 3.02 -7.78
CA GLN A 118 27.89 3.45 -7.14
C GLN A 118 28.44 2.44 -6.12
N GLN A 119 27.61 1.53 -5.63
CA GLN A 119 28.05 0.53 -4.64
C GLN A 119 28.82 -0.62 -5.31
N LYS A 120 29.92 -1.02 -4.67
CA LYS A 120 30.74 -2.18 -5.07
C LYS A 120 30.48 -3.42 -4.23
N THR A 121 29.89 -3.24 -3.06
CA THR A 121 29.50 -4.31 -2.13
C THR A 121 28.00 -4.61 -2.27
N PRO A 122 27.52 -5.77 -1.80
CA PRO A 122 26.09 -6.08 -1.72
C PRO A 122 25.31 -4.99 -1.00
N THR A 123 24.41 -4.32 -1.72
CA THR A 123 23.59 -3.23 -1.21
C THR A 123 22.20 -3.30 -1.80
N ALA A 124 21.21 -3.03 -0.97
CA ALA A 124 19.81 -2.91 -1.39
C ALA A 124 19.23 -1.62 -0.84
N ILE A 125 18.41 -0.96 -1.64
CA ILE A 125 17.52 0.12 -1.20
C ILE A 125 16.10 -0.40 -1.28
N VAL A 126 15.34 -0.23 -0.20
CA VAL A 126 13.96 -0.69 -0.07
C VAL A 126 13.07 0.44 0.45
N ASN A 127 11.75 0.35 0.24
CA ASN A 127 10.82 1.24 0.93
C ASN A 127 10.83 1.00 2.44
N ASN A 128 10.84 -0.26 2.84
CA ASN A 128 10.66 -0.66 4.22
C ASN A 128 11.44 -1.95 4.51
N LEU A 129 12.32 -1.89 5.50
CA LEU A 129 13.15 -3.02 5.91
C LEU A 129 12.33 -4.23 6.35
N TYR A 130 11.20 -4.02 7.04
CA TYR A 130 10.43 -5.08 7.69
C TYR A 130 9.27 -5.63 6.83
N SER A 131 8.97 -4.98 5.72
CA SER A 131 7.89 -5.35 4.81
C SER A 131 8.12 -4.63 3.49
N SER A 132 9.00 -5.17 2.66
CA SER A 132 9.39 -4.54 1.38
C SER A 132 8.35 -4.81 0.30
N ASP A 133 7.95 -3.76 -0.42
CA ASP A 133 7.01 -3.86 -1.56
C ASP A 133 7.73 -3.52 -2.89
N TRP A 134 8.92 -2.93 -2.78
CA TRP A 134 9.90 -2.81 -3.86
C TRP A 134 11.33 -2.83 -3.29
N ALA A 135 12.28 -3.21 -4.13
CA ALA A 135 13.70 -3.23 -3.80
C ALA A 135 14.58 -2.99 -5.03
N VAL A 136 15.64 -2.22 -4.87
CA VAL A 136 16.68 -2.02 -5.89
C VAL A 136 18.01 -2.47 -5.32
N PHE A 137 18.70 -3.40 -5.98
CA PHE A 137 19.91 -4.02 -5.42
C PHE A 137 20.94 -4.44 -6.47
N ASN A 138 22.21 -4.38 -6.10
CA ASN A 138 23.35 -4.94 -6.84
C ASN A 138 23.72 -6.28 -6.19
N HIS A 139 24.07 -7.33 -6.95
CA HIS A 139 24.38 -8.70 -6.48
C HIS A 139 23.18 -9.65 -6.36
N THR A 140 22.50 -9.89 -7.47
CA THR A 140 21.37 -10.83 -7.61
C THR A 140 21.70 -12.30 -7.36
N ARG A 141 22.96 -12.74 -7.47
CA ARG A 141 23.33 -14.16 -7.32
C ARG A 141 22.96 -14.74 -5.95
N VAL A 142 22.91 -13.89 -4.93
CA VAL A 142 22.53 -14.29 -3.57
C VAL A 142 21.06 -14.72 -3.45
N ILE A 143 20.21 -14.32 -4.41
CA ILE A 143 18.78 -14.67 -4.39
C ILE A 143 18.61 -16.19 -4.44
N ASP A 144 19.47 -16.92 -5.14
CA ASP A 144 19.41 -18.39 -5.15
C ASP A 144 19.61 -19.03 -3.78
N GLU A 145 20.42 -18.39 -2.92
CA GLU A 145 20.70 -18.87 -1.57
C GLU A 145 19.55 -18.58 -0.60
N ILE A 146 18.89 -17.43 -0.77
CA ILE A 146 17.82 -16.98 0.13
C ILE A 146 16.39 -17.22 -0.37
N LYS A 147 16.20 -17.70 -1.62
CA LYS A 147 14.88 -17.77 -2.26
C LYS A 147 13.83 -18.49 -1.44
N SER A 148 14.18 -19.60 -0.76
CA SER A 148 13.25 -20.37 0.08
C SER A 148 12.67 -19.57 1.27
N ARG A 149 13.33 -18.47 1.65
CA ARG A 149 12.91 -17.57 2.73
C ARG A 149 12.05 -16.40 2.22
N LEU A 150 11.78 -16.36 0.92
CA LEU A 150 11.06 -15.30 0.23
C LEU A 150 9.77 -15.82 -0.43
N PRO A 151 8.77 -16.29 0.34
CA PRO A 151 7.48 -16.70 -0.22
C PRO A 151 6.72 -15.53 -0.86
N SER A 152 6.95 -14.32 -0.36
CA SER A 152 6.51 -13.04 -0.93
C SER A 152 7.69 -12.06 -0.95
N ASP A 153 7.45 -10.84 -1.42
CA ASP A 153 8.38 -9.71 -1.40
C ASP A 153 8.56 -9.09 -0.01
N ASN A 154 7.55 -9.09 0.85
CA ASN A 154 7.62 -8.47 2.18
C ASN A 154 8.88 -8.82 3.01
N PRO A 155 9.33 -10.09 3.10
CA PRO A 155 10.55 -10.42 3.86
C PRO A 155 11.85 -10.01 3.17
N LEU A 156 11.85 -9.56 1.91
CA LEU A 156 13.03 -9.34 1.07
C LEU A 156 14.09 -8.47 1.76
N GLY A 157 13.75 -7.26 2.20
CA GLY A 157 14.71 -6.37 2.84
C GLY A 157 15.33 -6.96 4.11
N TRP A 158 14.51 -7.58 4.97
CA TRP A 158 14.97 -8.19 6.21
C TRP A 158 15.89 -9.39 5.96
N VAL A 159 15.47 -10.31 5.09
CA VAL A 159 16.25 -11.52 4.75
C VAL A 159 17.57 -11.13 4.07
N MET A 160 17.54 -10.14 3.17
CA MET A 160 18.77 -9.64 2.53
C MET A 160 19.78 -9.11 3.57
N GLN A 161 19.30 -8.36 4.56
CA GLN A 161 20.15 -7.80 5.61
C GLN A 161 20.69 -8.87 6.56
N GLN A 162 19.82 -9.77 7.05
CA GLN A 162 20.14 -10.68 8.14
C GLN A 162 20.79 -11.99 7.67
N GLU A 163 20.44 -12.46 6.46
CA GLU A 163 20.82 -13.79 5.98
C GLU A 163 21.75 -13.73 4.75
N ALA A 164 21.84 -12.60 4.06
CA ALA A 164 22.65 -12.43 2.83
C ALA A 164 23.72 -11.33 2.90
N GLN A 165 23.96 -10.75 4.08
CA GLN A 165 25.01 -9.75 4.33
C GLN A 165 24.92 -8.48 3.46
N PHE A 166 23.71 -8.08 3.06
CA PHE A 166 23.51 -6.82 2.37
C PHE A 166 23.59 -5.63 3.33
N ASP A 167 24.20 -4.53 2.87
CA ASP A 167 23.89 -3.22 3.39
C ASP A 167 22.49 -2.81 2.88
N VAL A 168 21.46 -3.03 3.70
CA VAL A 168 20.08 -2.68 3.34
C VAL A 168 19.73 -1.31 3.90
N ARG A 169 19.40 -0.37 3.00
CA ARG A 169 19.03 1.00 3.31
C ARG A 169 17.53 1.20 3.04
N ALA A 170 16.75 1.41 4.09
CA ALA A 170 15.35 1.77 3.94
C ALA A 170 15.21 3.28 3.73
N LEU A 171 14.39 3.70 2.75
CA LEU A 171 14.09 5.12 2.58
C LEU A 171 13.35 5.69 3.82
N PRO A 172 13.61 6.95 4.18
CA PRO A 172 12.83 7.65 5.20
C PRO A 172 11.33 7.58 4.89
N PRO A 173 10.46 7.43 5.91
CA PRO A 173 9.02 7.43 5.69
C PRO A 173 8.55 8.73 5.01
N SER A 174 7.88 8.59 3.88
CA SER A 174 7.16 9.64 3.15
C SER A 174 6.03 8.98 2.34
N ALA A 175 5.15 9.75 1.70
CA ALA A 175 4.16 9.17 0.80
C ALA A 175 4.83 8.44 -0.38
N SER A 176 5.88 9.04 -0.95
CA SER A 176 6.70 8.46 -2.03
C SER A 176 7.31 7.10 -1.66
N SER A 177 7.76 6.92 -0.42
CA SER A 177 8.37 5.65 0.01
C SER A 177 7.37 4.65 0.60
N ARG A 178 6.27 5.08 1.24
CA ARG A 178 5.40 4.20 2.05
C ARG A 178 4.02 3.94 1.48
N LEU A 179 3.56 4.71 0.49
CA LEU A 179 2.26 4.45 -0.11
C LEU A 179 2.33 3.19 -0.97
N ASP A 180 1.48 2.22 -0.63
CA ASP A 180 1.18 1.04 -1.43
C ASP A 180 -0.33 0.96 -1.60
N ILE A 181 -0.80 0.58 -2.79
CA ILE A 181 -2.21 0.48 -3.11
C ILE A 181 -2.69 -0.94 -2.81
N ASP A 182 -3.12 -1.14 -1.57
CA ASP A 182 -3.61 -2.43 -1.07
C ASP A 182 -5.13 -2.53 -1.05
N THR A 183 -5.77 -1.40 -0.78
CA THR A 183 -7.20 -1.30 -0.50
C THR A 183 -7.79 -0.07 -1.19
N PRO A 184 -9.12 0.00 -1.32
CA PRO A 184 -9.75 1.18 -1.91
C PRO A 184 -9.39 2.50 -1.24
N ALA A 185 -9.24 2.49 0.10
CA ALA A 185 -8.91 3.69 0.86
C ALA A 185 -7.57 4.31 0.43
N ASP A 186 -6.60 3.50 -0.02
CA ASP A 186 -5.29 3.98 -0.47
C ASP A 186 -5.42 4.82 -1.75
N LEU A 187 -6.29 4.39 -2.67
CA LEU A 187 -6.63 5.13 -3.90
C LEU A 187 -7.43 6.41 -3.59
N LEU A 188 -8.38 6.34 -2.65
CA LEU A 188 -9.19 7.50 -2.28
C LEU A 188 -8.37 8.60 -1.62
N LEU A 189 -7.43 8.24 -0.74
CA LEU A 189 -6.52 9.19 -0.09
C LEU A 189 -5.51 9.81 -1.06
N LEU A 190 -5.19 9.10 -2.14
CA LEU A 190 -4.32 9.57 -3.20
C LEU A 190 -4.97 10.66 -4.09
N HIS A 191 -6.30 10.79 -4.04
CA HIS A 191 -7.02 11.81 -4.80
C HIS A 191 -6.46 13.21 -4.55
N GLY A 192 -6.30 14.00 -5.61
CA GLY A 192 -5.79 15.38 -5.54
C GLY A 192 -4.29 15.50 -5.21
N HIS A 193 -3.56 14.41 -5.03
CA HIS A 193 -2.12 14.50 -4.77
C HIS A 193 -1.35 15.01 -6.00
N PRO A 194 -0.43 15.98 -5.89
CA PRO A 194 0.25 16.56 -7.05
C PRO A 194 1.23 15.59 -7.74
N GLY A 195 1.74 14.60 -7.00
CA GLY A 195 2.74 13.64 -7.47
C GLY A 195 2.20 12.43 -8.26
N ILE A 196 0.88 12.25 -8.40
CA ILE A 196 0.35 11.16 -9.22
C ILE A 196 0.63 11.39 -10.71
N GLY A 197 0.70 10.33 -11.51
CA GLY A 197 0.80 10.46 -12.95
C GLY A 197 -0.58 10.58 -13.62
N ARG A 198 -0.59 10.51 -14.96
CA ARG A 198 -1.82 10.72 -15.74
C ARG A 198 -2.80 9.56 -15.59
N HIS A 199 -2.31 8.33 -15.50
CA HIS A 199 -3.18 7.16 -15.44
C HIS A 199 -3.93 7.12 -14.12
N CYS A 200 -3.23 7.39 -13.00
CA CYS A 200 -3.91 7.56 -11.71
C CYS A 200 -4.88 8.73 -11.72
N ARG A 201 -4.54 9.88 -12.32
CA ARG A 201 -5.49 11.01 -12.44
C ARG A 201 -6.75 10.61 -13.19
N ASP A 202 -6.61 9.94 -14.33
CA ASP A 202 -7.72 9.55 -15.18
C ASP A 202 -8.60 8.52 -14.46
N PHE A 203 -8.02 7.55 -13.77
CA PHE A 203 -8.74 6.61 -12.90
C PHE A 203 -9.52 7.34 -11.79
N LEU A 204 -8.85 8.22 -11.05
CA LEU A 204 -9.43 8.94 -9.91
C LEU A 204 -10.48 9.98 -10.34
N SER A 205 -10.45 10.44 -11.60
CA SER A 205 -11.45 11.36 -12.16
C SER A 205 -12.82 10.71 -12.40
N GLN A 206 -12.87 9.39 -12.43
CA GLN A 206 -14.09 8.60 -12.66
C GLN A 206 -14.80 8.23 -11.36
N ILE A 207 -14.27 8.62 -10.19
CA ILE A 207 -14.83 8.27 -8.89
C ILE A 207 -16.05 9.12 -8.59
N ASP A 208 -17.10 8.47 -8.10
CA ASP A 208 -18.34 9.12 -7.69
C ASP A 208 -18.10 10.17 -6.58
N GLN A 209 -18.71 11.34 -6.75
CA GLN A 209 -18.54 12.48 -5.84
C GLN A 209 -18.83 12.16 -4.37
N PRO A 210 -19.89 11.40 -3.99
CA PRO A 210 -20.15 11.08 -2.59
C PRO A 210 -18.99 10.37 -1.88
N LEU A 211 -18.21 9.55 -2.59
CA LEU A 211 -17.05 8.88 -2.03
C LEU A 211 -15.89 9.87 -1.79
N LEU A 212 -15.74 10.84 -2.70
CA LEU A 212 -14.74 11.90 -2.60
C LEU A 212 -15.10 12.99 -1.57
N ASP A 213 -16.38 13.14 -1.24
CA ASP A 213 -16.84 14.10 -0.23
C ASP A 213 -16.26 13.77 1.15
N GLY A 214 -16.19 12.48 1.53
CA GLY A 214 -15.56 12.04 2.77
C GLY A 214 -14.09 12.48 2.86
N ILE A 215 -13.32 12.28 1.78
CA ILE A 215 -11.91 12.67 1.70
C ILE A 215 -11.76 14.20 1.73
N SER A 216 -12.62 14.91 0.98
CA SER A 216 -12.60 16.39 0.93
C SER A 216 -12.97 17.01 2.28
N ASN A 217 -13.94 16.40 2.99
CA ASN A 217 -14.32 16.79 4.34
C ASN A 217 -13.16 16.59 5.32
N LEU A 218 -12.45 15.46 5.22
CA LEU A 218 -11.26 15.18 6.03
C LEU A 218 -10.13 16.19 5.75
N ARG A 219 -9.82 16.50 4.48
CA ARG A 219 -8.83 17.52 4.12
C ARG A 219 -9.15 18.86 4.77
N ARG A 220 -10.41 19.29 4.73
CA ARG A 220 -10.84 20.54 5.38
C ARG A 220 -10.58 20.53 6.88
N VAL A 221 -10.84 19.40 7.56
CA VAL A 221 -10.54 19.27 9.00
C VAL A 221 -9.04 19.41 9.24
N LEU A 222 -8.20 18.74 8.45
CA LEU A 222 -6.73 18.82 8.55
C LEU A 222 -6.19 20.24 8.30
N GLN A 223 -6.82 21.00 7.40
CA GLN A 223 -6.42 22.38 7.07
C GLN A 223 -6.97 23.43 8.05
N THR A 224 -7.94 23.09 8.90
CA THR A 224 -8.58 24.05 9.82
C THR A 224 -7.93 23.98 11.20
N PRO A 225 -7.24 25.04 11.67
CA PRO A 225 -6.62 25.04 12.98
C PRO A 225 -7.60 24.76 14.12
N ALA A 226 -7.11 24.13 15.19
CA ALA A 226 -7.89 23.80 16.39
C ALA A 226 -9.12 22.91 16.15
N ARG A 227 -9.12 22.13 15.06
CA ARG A 227 -10.00 20.96 14.92
C ARG A 227 -9.38 19.74 15.57
N THR A 228 -10.18 18.71 15.84
CA THR A 228 -9.74 17.45 16.44
C THR A 228 -9.90 16.29 15.47
N LEU A 229 -8.83 15.56 15.19
CA LEU A 229 -8.85 14.30 14.45
C LEU A 229 -8.66 13.11 15.39
N SER A 230 -9.48 12.08 15.25
CA SER A 230 -9.20 10.77 15.84
C SER A 230 -8.62 9.82 14.80
N ILE A 231 -7.56 9.10 15.16
CA ILE A 231 -6.91 8.07 14.34
C ILE A 231 -6.97 6.76 15.10
N ILE A 232 -7.52 5.73 14.48
CA ILE A 232 -7.80 4.44 15.11
C ILE A 232 -7.21 3.32 14.28
N GLY A 233 -6.45 2.42 14.92
CA GLY A 233 -5.94 1.18 14.32
C GLY A 233 -4.41 1.11 14.35
N ARG A 234 -3.76 0.67 13.27
CA ARG A 234 -2.33 0.32 13.29
C ARG A 234 -1.38 1.47 12.96
N ALA A 235 -1.69 2.69 13.39
CA ALA A 235 -0.94 3.91 13.05
C ALA A 235 0.52 3.86 13.55
N SER A 236 1.44 4.46 12.78
CA SER A 236 2.86 4.53 13.13
C SER A 236 3.26 5.86 13.76
N SER A 237 4.38 5.88 14.48
CA SER A 237 4.96 7.12 15.00
C SER A 237 5.36 8.10 13.90
N ALA A 238 5.69 7.61 12.70
CA ALA A 238 6.00 8.47 11.55
C ALA A 238 4.78 9.28 11.11
N VAL A 239 3.60 8.66 11.10
CA VAL A 239 2.33 9.35 10.78
C VAL A 239 2.01 10.40 11.82
N TRP A 240 2.19 10.08 13.10
CA TRP A 240 1.98 11.06 14.18
C TRP A 240 2.92 12.26 14.01
N LYS A 241 4.21 12.03 13.80
CA LYS A 241 5.18 13.09 13.56
C LYS A 241 4.76 14.00 12.39
N GLU A 242 4.37 13.43 11.25
CA GLU A 242 3.97 14.20 10.07
C GLU A 242 2.69 15.01 10.30
N LEU A 243 1.74 14.51 11.10
CA LEU A 243 0.56 15.29 11.50
C LEU A 243 0.95 16.51 12.34
N GLU A 244 1.82 16.34 13.33
CA GLU A 244 2.28 17.44 14.18
C GLU A 244 3.07 18.49 13.40
N GLU A 245 3.86 18.07 12.42
CA GLU A 245 4.69 18.97 11.62
C GLU A 245 3.87 19.74 10.57
N ARG A 246 2.82 19.14 9.99
CA ARG A 246 2.07 19.72 8.85
C ARG A 246 0.79 20.43 9.23
N THR A 247 0.21 20.12 10.39
CA THR A 247 -1.13 20.58 10.75
C THR A 247 -1.13 21.40 12.04
N LYS A 248 -2.23 22.12 12.27
CA LYS A 248 -2.48 22.86 13.52
C LYS A 248 -3.70 22.32 14.26
N ILE A 249 -3.96 21.03 14.11
CA ILE A 249 -5.08 20.32 14.72
C ILE A 249 -4.66 19.61 16.00
N TRP A 250 -5.63 19.24 16.82
CA TRP A 250 -5.44 18.28 17.91
C TRP A 250 -5.64 16.86 17.37
N VAL A 251 -4.82 15.93 17.84
CA VAL A 251 -4.88 14.53 17.39
C VAL A 251 -5.11 13.62 18.59
N ARG A 252 -6.05 12.69 18.45
CA ARG A 252 -6.24 11.54 19.34
C ARG A 252 -5.84 10.30 18.58
N ILE A 253 -4.91 9.51 19.12
CA ILE A 253 -4.44 8.30 18.45
C ILE A 253 -4.70 7.09 19.34
N TYR A 254 -5.43 6.12 18.80
CA TYR A 254 -5.74 4.83 19.41
C TYR A 254 -5.00 3.75 18.62
N VAL A 255 -3.80 3.39 19.08
CA VAL A 255 -2.93 2.43 18.38
C VAL A 255 -3.07 1.05 18.97
N GLU A 256 -3.54 0.10 18.18
CA GLU A 256 -3.73 -1.29 18.57
C GLU A 256 -3.18 -2.22 17.48
N GLU A 257 -2.73 -3.41 17.88
CA GLU A 257 -2.49 -4.54 16.97
C GLU A 257 -1.52 -4.31 15.79
N ARG A 258 -0.54 -3.41 15.99
CA ARG A 258 0.60 -3.32 15.06
C ARG A 258 1.30 -4.68 14.93
N GLY A 259 1.52 -5.10 13.69
CA GLY A 259 2.14 -6.39 13.38
C GLY A 259 1.24 -7.61 13.61
N MET A 260 -0.08 -7.45 13.76
CA MET A 260 -1.01 -8.58 13.95
C MET A 260 -0.93 -9.66 12.85
N VAL A 261 -0.60 -9.26 11.61
CA VAL A 261 -0.41 -10.18 10.48
C VAL A 261 0.95 -10.88 10.58
N ALA A 262 2.03 -10.11 10.70
CA ALA A 262 3.40 -10.62 10.78
C ALA A 262 3.63 -11.56 11.98
N SER A 263 3.02 -11.25 13.14
CA SER A 263 3.05 -12.10 14.34
C SER A 263 2.08 -13.29 14.28
N GLN A 264 1.32 -13.41 13.19
CA GLN A 264 0.29 -14.42 12.96
C GLN A 264 -0.85 -14.42 13.99
N ARG A 265 -0.96 -13.40 14.85
CA ARG A 265 -2.09 -13.27 15.81
C ARG A 265 -3.43 -13.27 15.08
N LEU A 266 -3.50 -12.61 13.93
CA LEU A 266 -4.71 -12.65 13.10
C LEU A 266 -5.08 -14.08 12.69
N ALA A 267 -4.11 -14.85 12.19
CA ALA A 267 -4.34 -16.22 11.75
C ALA A 267 -4.74 -17.15 12.91
N ARG A 268 -4.25 -16.88 14.12
CA ARG A 268 -4.62 -17.61 15.35
C ARG A 268 -5.90 -17.11 16.02
N GLY A 269 -6.51 -16.02 15.54
CA GLY A 269 -7.69 -15.41 16.16
C GLY A 269 -7.40 -14.72 17.50
N GLU A 270 -6.18 -14.24 17.72
CA GLU A 270 -5.69 -13.66 18.98
C GLU A 270 -5.66 -12.12 19.00
N VAL A 271 -6.37 -11.49 18.07
CA VAL A 271 -6.41 -10.03 17.93
C VAL A 271 -7.27 -9.44 19.05
N GLN A 272 -6.74 -8.47 19.79
CA GLN A 272 -7.46 -7.80 20.87
C GLN A 272 -7.60 -6.31 20.59
N SER A 273 -8.76 -5.73 20.93
CA SER A 273 -9.03 -4.32 20.69
C SER A 273 -10.06 -3.78 21.67
N LEU A 274 -9.65 -2.80 22.49
CA LEU A 274 -10.55 -2.05 23.36
C LEU A 274 -11.55 -1.24 22.54
N ILE A 275 -11.13 -0.76 21.36
CA ILE A 275 -12.05 -0.08 20.43
C ILE A 275 -13.14 -1.05 19.97
N ALA A 276 -12.79 -2.30 19.68
CA ALA A 276 -13.78 -3.29 19.29
C ALA A 276 -14.74 -3.62 20.43
N ASP A 277 -14.26 -3.73 21.67
CA ASP A 277 -15.10 -3.90 22.85
C ASP A 277 -16.10 -2.74 22.98
N MET A 278 -15.64 -1.49 22.83
CA MET A 278 -16.50 -0.30 22.86
C MET A 278 -17.53 -0.26 21.72
N VAL A 279 -17.16 -0.70 20.52
CA VAL A 279 -18.11 -0.85 19.39
C VAL A 279 -19.17 -1.91 19.72
N GLY A 280 -18.78 -3.00 20.37
CA GLY A 280 -19.71 -4.04 20.83
C GLY A 280 -20.69 -3.53 21.89
N GLU A 281 -20.21 -2.79 22.89
CA GLU A 281 -21.03 -2.23 23.96
C GLU A 281 -22.00 -1.14 23.47
N LEU A 282 -21.52 -0.21 22.63
CA LEU A 282 -22.29 0.95 22.19
C LEU A 282 -23.07 0.73 20.89
N GLN A 283 -22.81 -0.39 20.20
CA GLN A 283 -23.15 -0.61 18.79
C GLN A 283 -22.47 0.41 17.85
N PRO A 284 -22.33 0.12 16.54
CA PRO A 284 -21.61 0.99 15.61
C PRO A 284 -22.06 2.47 15.62
N SER A 285 -23.38 2.73 15.54
CA SER A 285 -23.91 4.10 15.52
C SER A 285 -23.68 4.83 16.85
N GLY A 286 -23.83 4.15 17.98
CA GLY A 286 -23.59 4.74 19.30
C GLY A 286 -22.11 5.07 19.53
N PHE A 287 -21.22 4.19 19.08
CA PHE A 287 -19.78 4.43 19.11
C PHE A 287 -19.37 5.65 18.26
N LEU A 288 -19.85 5.75 17.03
CA LEU A 288 -19.56 6.88 16.14
C LEU A 288 -20.16 8.19 16.66
N ALA A 289 -21.37 8.17 17.22
CA ALA A 289 -21.95 9.33 17.90
C ALA A 289 -21.09 9.78 19.08
N ARG A 290 -20.52 8.83 19.85
CA ARG A 290 -19.60 9.14 20.95
C ARG A 290 -18.29 9.75 20.46
N LEU A 291 -17.72 9.23 19.37
CA LEU A 291 -16.55 9.84 18.72
C LEU A 291 -16.85 11.26 18.22
N GLY A 292 -18.04 11.49 17.65
CA GLY A 292 -18.51 12.80 17.20
C GLY A 292 -18.58 13.87 18.29
N GLN A 293 -18.66 13.48 19.56
CA GLN A 293 -18.61 14.42 20.70
C GLN A 293 -17.18 14.89 21.04
N MET A 294 -16.16 14.21 20.53
CA MET A 294 -14.76 14.45 20.89
C MET A 294 -13.84 14.66 19.68
N SER A 295 -14.36 14.61 18.46
CA SER A 295 -13.61 14.72 17.22
C SER A 295 -14.44 15.36 16.12
N ASP A 296 -13.76 16.11 15.24
CA ASP A 296 -14.36 16.71 14.04
C ASP A 296 -14.23 15.78 12.82
N ALA A 297 -13.33 14.80 12.85
CA ALA A 297 -13.23 13.72 11.87
C ALA A 297 -12.55 12.48 12.48
N VAL A 298 -12.73 11.33 11.82
CA VAL A 298 -12.09 10.06 12.18
C VAL A 298 -11.43 9.43 10.97
N ILE A 299 -10.22 8.89 11.18
CA ILE A 299 -9.58 7.95 10.27
C ILE A 299 -9.49 6.60 10.98
N TRP A 300 -9.96 5.53 10.34
CA TRP A 300 -10.08 4.23 10.99
C TRP A 300 -9.60 3.08 10.12
N ASP A 301 -8.48 2.46 10.51
CA ASP A 301 -8.09 1.14 10.04
C ASP A 301 -8.97 0.07 10.72
N THR A 302 -10.06 -0.28 10.05
CA THR A 302 -11.12 -1.15 10.57
C THR A 302 -10.70 -2.62 10.64
N ARG A 303 -9.51 -2.95 10.13
CA ARG A 303 -9.02 -4.34 10.12
C ARG A 303 -8.71 -4.87 11.51
N VAL A 304 -8.37 -3.99 12.45
CA VAL A 304 -8.20 -4.37 13.86
C VAL A 304 -9.53 -4.84 14.45
N TRP A 305 -10.60 -4.05 14.23
CA TRP A 305 -11.95 -4.41 14.64
C TRP A 305 -12.39 -5.74 14.01
N MET A 306 -12.19 -5.92 12.70
CA MET A 306 -12.51 -7.19 12.02
C MET A 306 -11.75 -8.37 12.61
N GLY A 307 -10.43 -8.23 12.81
CA GLY A 307 -9.60 -9.29 13.37
C GLY A 307 -10.02 -9.70 14.78
N SER A 308 -10.43 -8.74 15.61
CA SER A 308 -10.85 -9.00 16.99
C SER A 308 -12.16 -9.78 17.12
N ARG A 309 -13.00 -9.77 16.07
CA ARG A 309 -14.27 -10.51 16.06
C ARG A 309 -14.09 -12.03 15.91
N GLY A 310 -12.89 -12.52 15.65
CA GLY A 310 -12.61 -13.93 15.35
C GLY A 310 -13.06 -14.39 13.95
N THR A 311 -13.86 -13.58 13.24
CA THR A 311 -14.23 -13.77 11.84
C THR A 311 -13.49 -12.77 10.96
N TRP A 312 -12.70 -13.24 9.99
CA TRP A 312 -12.01 -12.37 9.03
C TRP A 312 -12.82 -12.27 7.73
N PRO A 313 -13.41 -11.10 7.40
CA PRO A 313 -14.20 -10.96 6.17
C PRO A 313 -13.34 -11.11 4.91
N SER A 314 -13.98 -11.55 3.82
CA SER A 314 -13.33 -11.73 2.52
C SER A 314 -12.75 -10.42 1.99
N ALA A 315 -11.81 -10.48 1.03
CA ALA A 315 -11.32 -9.27 0.36
C ALA A 315 -12.47 -8.49 -0.31
N ALA A 316 -13.40 -9.19 -0.95
CA ALA A 316 -14.61 -8.61 -1.53
C ALA A 316 -15.41 -7.79 -0.52
N ASP A 317 -15.76 -8.38 0.64
CA ASP A 317 -16.52 -7.69 1.69
C ASP A 317 -15.73 -6.50 2.27
N ARG A 318 -14.43 -6.70 2.50
CA ARG A 318 -13.53 -5.68 3.03
C ARG A 318 -13.39 -4.49 2.11
N PHE A 319 -13.27 -4.70 0.80
CA PHE A 319 -13.14 -3.62 -0.18
C PHE A 319 -14.48 -2.94 -0.45
N ALA A 320 -15.58 -3.71 -0.53
CA ALA A 320 -16.92 -3.14 -0.61
C ALA A 320 -17.23 -2.25 0.61
N ALA A 321 -16.79 -2.64 1.81
CA ALA A 321 -16.90 -1.81 3.00
C ALA A 321 -16.12 -0.49 2.92
N ASP A 322 -14.87 -0.54 2.45
CA ASP A 322 -14.02 0.66 2.27
C ASP A 322 -14.63 1.62 1.23
N LEU A 323 -15.36 1.10 0.24
CA LEU A 323 -16.06 1.86 -0.81
C LEU A 323 -17.47 2.31 -0.42
N GLY A 324 -18.01 1.85 0.72
CA GLY A 324 -19.40 2.12 1.11
C GLY A 324 -20.45 1.36 0.28
N TRP A 325 -20.05 0.30 -0.44
CA TRP A 325 -20.93 -0.51 -1.28
C TRP A 325 -21.69 -1.56 -0.46
N THR A 326 -22.52 -1.09 0.47
CA THR A 326 -23.20 -1.91 1.50
C THR A 326 -23.98 -3.10 0.97
N LYS A 327 -24.55 -2.98 -0.24
CA LYS A 327 -25.29 -4.07 -0.92
C LYS A 327 -24.40 -5.26 -1.32
N GLN A 328 -23.09 -5.06 -1.43
CA GLN A 328 -22.12 -6.09 -1.83
C GLN A 328 -21.40 -6.75 -0.64
N ILE A 329 -21.65 -6.28 0.59
CA ILE A 329 -21.00 -6.80 1.80
C ILE A 329 -21.81 -7.98 2.32
N SER A 330 -21.26 -9.19 2.33
CA SER A 330 -21.94 -10.39 2.83
C SER A 330 -21.94 -10.47 4.36
N ASP A 331 -20.82 -10.14 5.02
CA ASP A 331 -20.71 -10.09 6.49
C ASP A 331 -21.64 -9.01 7.09
N GLU A 332 -22.65 -9.45 7.85
CA GLU A 332 -23.71 -8.58 8.38
C GLU A 332 -23.20 -7.52 9.35
N ALA A 333 -22.30 -7.89 10.26
CA ALA A 333 -21.75 -6.94 11.23
C ALA A 333 -20.87 -5.88 10.55
N LEU A 334 -20.10 -6.26 9.53
CA LEU A 334 -19.34 -5.32 8.71
C LEU A 334 -20.29 -4.40 7.93
N ARG A 335 -21.35 -4.95 7.34
CA ARG A 335 -22.37 -4.14 6.66
C ARG A 335 -23.00 -3.11 7.60
N ASN A 336 -23.36 -3.51 8.81
CA ASN A 336 -23.92 -2.62 9.84
C ASN A 336 -22.92 -1.54 10.27
N LEU A 337 -21.64 -1.89 10.44
CA LEU A 337 -20.58 -0.91 10.71
C LEU A 337 -20.42 0.09 9.56
N THR A 338 -20.38 -0.40 8.31
CA THR A 338 -20.26 0.46 7.12
C THR A 338 -21.44 1.43 7.00
N ILE A 339 -22.67 0.97 7.22
CA ILE A 339 -23.85 1.84 7.22
C ILE A 339 -23.70 2.93 8.29
N ALA A 340 -23.33 2.55 9.52
CA ALA A 340 -23.14 3.52 10.60
C ALA A 340 -22.03 4.54 10.30
N ILE A 341 -20.94 4.12 9.65
CA ILE A 341 -19.86 4.99 9.18
C ILE A 341 -20.39 6.02 8.16
N MET A 342 -21.19 5.56 7.19
CA MET A 342 -21.78 6.44 6.16
C MET A 342 -22.79 7.42 6.75
N GLU A 343 -23.53 7.02 7.78
CA GLU A 343 -24.52 7.85 8.48
C GLU A 343 -23.93 8.69 9.61
N SER A 344 -22.60 8.62 9.82
CA SER A 344 -21.91 9.31 10.91
C SER A 344 -22.11 10.83 10.84
N PRO A 345 -22.31 11.52 11.98
CA PRO A 345 -22.47 12.97 12.02
C PRO A 345 -21.16 13.73 11.71
N ILE A 346 -20.03 13.04 11.75
CA ILE A 346 -18.71 13.56 11.39
C ILE A 346 -18.10 12.72 10.25
N PRO A 347 -17.19 13.29 9.44
CA PRO A 347 -16.49 12.54 8.40
C PRO A 347 -15.69 11.39 9.01
N VAL A 348 -15.90 10.19 8.48
CA VAL A 348 -15.15 8.99 8.84
C VAL A 348 -14.56 8.39 7.57
N VAL A 349 -13.24 8.29 7.49
CA VAL A 349 -12.55 7.58 6.41
C VAL A 349 -12.05 6.25 6.97
N ALA A 350 -12.66 5.16 6.50
CA ALA A 350 -12.33 3.81 6.94
C ALA A 350 -11.56 3.04 5.86
N GLY A 351 -10.70 2.12 6.28
CA GLY A 351 -9.94 1.32 5.32
C GLY A 351 -9.04 0.25 5.94
N GLY A 352 -8.05 -0.16 5.14
CA GLY A 352 -6.92 -0.99 5.58
C GLY A 352 -5.84 -0.22 6.33
N HIS A 353 -4.68 -0.85 6.51
CA HIS A 353 -3.52 -0.24 7.18
C HIS A 353 -3.09 1.08 6.52
N GLY A 354 -3.14 1.17 5.19
CA GLY A 354 -2.68 2.35 4.48
C GLY A 354 -3.46 3.63 4.82
N VAL A 355 -4.71 3.52 5.28
CA VAL A 355 -5.49 4.67 5.78
C VAL A 355 -4.86 5.35 7.00
N VAL A 356 -4.04 4.63 7.77
CA VAL A 356 -3.27 5.14 8.93
C VAL A 356 -1.74 5.05 8.71
N ALA A 357 -1.32 4.89 7.46
CA ALA A 357 0.08 4.75 7.06
C ALA A 357 0.36 5.54 5.77
N GLY A 358 0.82 4.89 4.70
CA GLY A 358 1.22 5.56 3.46
C GLY A 358 0.14 6.41 2.80
N GLY A 359 -1.12 5.95 2.84
CA GLY A 359 -2.27 6.72 2.34
C GLY A 359 -2.48 8.02 3.11
N LEU A 360 -2.34 8.00 4.43
CA LEU A 360 -2.43 9.21 5.24
C LEU A 360 -1.26 10.17 4.96
N LEU A 361 -0.03 9.65 4.80
CA LEU A 361 1.11 10.48 4.40
C LEU A 361 0.83 11.17 3.06
N ALA A 362 0.28 10.44 2.08
CA ALA A 362 -0.13 11.02 0.81
C ALA A 362 -1.17 12.12 1.00
N LEU A 363 -2.23 11.89 1.79
CA LEU A 363 -3.22 12.91 2.06
C LEU A 363 -2.59 14.18 2.69
N LEU A 364 -1.67 14.02 3.64
CA LEU A 364 -1.00 15.14 4.30
C LEU A 364 -0.10 15.95 3.36
N GLU A 365 0.45 15.33 2.33
CA GLU A 365 1.22 16.00 1.27
C GLU A 365 0.32 16.81 0.30
N THR A 366 -1.01 16.69 0.41
CA THR A 366 -1.98 17.48 -0.38
C THR A 366 -2.46 18.78 0.29
N LEU A 367 -2.08 19.02 1.55
CA LEU A 367 -2.64 20.09 2.38
C LEU A 367 -2.16 21.50 2.02
#